data_AF-A0A2G3DWX1-F1
#
_entry.id   AF-A0A2G3DWX1-F1
#
_cell.length_a   1.000
_cell.length_b   1.000
_cell.length_c   1.000
_cell.angle_alpha   90.00
_cell.angle_beta   90.00
_cell.angle_gamma   90.00
#
_symmetry.space_group_name_H-M   'P 1'
#
loop_
_entity.id
_entity.type
_entity.pdbx_description
1 polymer ?
#
loop_
_entity_poly.entity_id
_entity_poly.type
_entity_poly.pdbx_seq_one_letter_code
_entity_poly.pdbx_strand_id
1 'polypeptide(L)'
;MNGAVSPLMQLLSEVETLKKQIAESEDPVLKESVGSTINAIVAYGQEAYSEMTQILDEFETFQKMEGLTEEQRNSLLAQSLDHFKDQMSDHEKDSFAKSCEDEYKGIWESLDGDSQEFLSTARYLGYALRMRGRGNYAPVINEMCRVFENELKKKIYNDYIVQMTQKQVVDMDSNTEPIKTAVSKKKKNKDYFISDTEMVCFIEALPSVKNNQSGYLSELKKYLQAEKWDIQKLSDSQYTKSAHNYIDNYRNDSAHANLMDEKKAEKCDRQTHKIIKHFIESKK
;
A
#
# COMPACT_ATOMS: atom_id res chain seq x y z
N MET A 1 -19.52 -17.19 -23.09
CA MET A 1 -18.34 -16.67 -22.36
C MET A 1 -17.29 -17.77 -22.37
N ASN A 2 -16.30 -17.70 -23.26
CA ASN A 2 -15.22 -18.69 -23.28
C ASN A 2 -14.33 -18.42 -22.07
N GLY A 3 -14.34 -19.33 -21.10
CA GLY A 3 -13.50 -19.30 -19.92
C GLY A 3 -12.06 -19.54 -20.33
N ALA A 4 -11.28 -18.47 -20.44
CA ALA A 4 -9.84 -18.60 -20.52
C ALA A 4 -9.37 -19.28 -19.23
N VAL A 5 -8.73 -20.44 -19.37
CA VAL A 5 -8.05 -21.10 -18.25
C VAL A 5 -6.95 -20.15 -17.79
N SER A 6 -6.87 -19.91 -16.48
CA SER A 6 -5.82 -19.11 -15.85
C SER A 6 -4.43 -19.57 -16.35
N PRO A 7 -3.49 -18.67 -16.70
CA PRO A 7 -2.12 -19.05 -17.05
C PRO A 7 -1.46 -19.98 -16.04
N LEU A 8 -1.71 -19.79 -14.74
CA LEU A 8 -1.24 -20.71 -13.70
C LEU A 8 -1.87 -22.10 -13.82
N MET A 9 -3.18 -22.17 -14.11
CA MET A 9 -3.88 -23.45 -14.29
C MET A 9 -3.41 -24.18 -15.56
N GLN A 10 -3.02 -23.44 -16.59
CA GLN A 10 -2.37 -24.00 -17.77
C GLN A 10 -0.98 -24.55 -17.43
N LEU A 11 -0.16 -23.77 -16.72
CA LEU A 11 1.15 -24.22 -16.22
C LEU A 11 1.04 -25.46 -15.33
N LEU A 12 0.10 -25.50 -14.39
CA LEU A 12 -0.14 -26.67 -13.54
C LEU A 12 -0.55 -27.90 -14.38
N SER A 13 -1.37 -27.70 -15.42
CA SER A 13 -1.74 -28.77 -16.35
C SER A 13 -0.56 -29.28 -17.18
N GLU A 14 0.32 -28.38 -17.62
CA GLU A 14 1.56 -28.72 -18.35
C GLU A 14 2.52 -29.48 -17.43
N VAL A 15 2.66 -29.07 -16.17
CA VAL A 15 3.49 -29.74 -15.15
C VAL A 15 2.94 -31.13 -14.81
N GLU A 16 1.62 -31.29 -14.68
CA GLU A 16 0.99 -32.62 -14.49
C GLU A 16 1.19 -33.53 -15.72
N THR A 17 1.25 -32.96 -16.92
CA THR A 17 1.59 -33.71 -18.14
C THR A 17 3.05 -34.20 -18.10
N LEU A 18 3.98 -33.33 -17.71
CA LEU A 18 5.39 -33.68 -17.52
C LEU A 18 5.58 -34.74 -16.43
N LYS A 19 4.83 -34.65 -15.33
CA LYS A 19 4.82 -35.64 -14.26
C LYS A 19 4.42 -37.03 -14.76
N LYS A 20 3.39 -37.11 -15.61
CA LYS A 20 2.97 -38.36 -16.24
C LYS A 20 4.06 -38.94 -17.16
N GLN A 21 4.69 -38.09 -17.97
CA GLN A 21 5.78 -38.51 -18.86
C GLN A 21 7.01 -39.02 -18.10
N ILE A 22 7.34 -38.39 -16.96
CA ILE A 22 8.46 -38.83 -16.10
C ILE A 22 8.12 -40.14 -15.36
N ALA A 23 6.86 -40.34 -14.95
CA ALA A 23 6.41 -41.60 -14.37
C ALA A 23 6.53 -42.78 -15.36
N GLU A 24 6.49 -42.51 -16.66
CA GLU A 24 6.68 -43.48 -17.75
C GLU A 24 8.16 -43.70 -18.12
N SER A 25 9.09 -42.88 -17.63
CA SER A 25 10.54 -43.00 -17.91
C SER A 25 11.15 -44.30 -17.35
N GLU A 26 12.05 -44.96 -18.08
CA GLU A 26 12.79 -46.12 -17.56
C GLU A 26 13.97 -45.73 -16.65
N ASP A 27 14.35 -44.46 -16.62
CA ASP A 27 15.46 -43.96 -15.80
C ASP A 27 15.01 -43.71 -14.34
N PRO A 28 15.50 -44.50 -13.37
CA PRO A 28 15.10 -44.39 -11.97
C PRO A 28 15.59 -43.11 -11.29
N VAL A 29 16.72 -42.52 -11.72
CA VAL A 29 17.26 -41.27 -11.17
C VAL A 29 16.37 -40.09 -11.61
N LEU A 30 15.94 -40.10 -12.87
CA LEU A 30 14.99 -39.14 -13.42
C LEU A 30 13.64 -39.21 -12.69
N LYS A 31 13.14 -40.41 -12.42
CA LYS A 31 11.88 -40.63 -11.67
C LYS A 31 11.93 -40.06 -10.25
N GLU A 32 13.01 -40.31 -9.52
CA GLU A 32 13.12 -39.94 -8.12
C GLU A 32 13.44 -38.44 -7.93
N SER A 33 14.46 -37.93 -8.63
CA SER A 33 14.92 -36.54 -8.45
C SER A 33 14.01 -35.53 -9.14
N VAL A 34 13.60 -35.78 -10.39
CA VAL A 34 12.76 -34.83 -11.14
C VAL A 34 11.30 -34.95 -10.71
N GLY A 35 10.82 -36.15 -10.40
CA GLY A 35 9.47 -36.36 -9.87
C GLY A 35 9.23 -35.68 -8.52
N SER A 36 10.19 -35.76 -7.59
CA SER A 36 10.09 -35.05 -6.29
C SER A 36 10.10 -33.53 -6.46
N THR A 37 10.98 -33.00 -7.31
CA THR A 37 11.04 -31.57 -7.64
C THR A 37 9.73 -31.06 -8.24
N ILE A 38 9.15 -31.80 -9.20
CA ILE A 38 7.87 -31.45 -9.82
C ILE A 38 6.74 -31.42 -8.80
N ASN A 39 6.66 -32.42 -7.92
CA ASN A 39 5.63 -32.45 -6.88
C ASN A 39 5.74 -31.26 -5.93
N ALA A 40 6.96 -30.86 -5.56
CA ALA A 40 7.19 -29.68 -4.74
C ALA A 40 6.72 -28.39 -5.44
N ILE A 41 7.02 -28.25 -6.74
CA ILE A 41 6.58 -27.10 -7.56
C ILE A 41 5.05 -27.03 -7.65
N VAL A 42 4.38 -28.16 -7.90
CA VAL A 42 2.92 -28.23 -7.98
C VAL A 42 2.28 -27.86 -6.65
N ALA A 43 2.78 -28.43 -5.54
CA ALA A 43 2.24 -28.17 -4.22
C ALA A 43 2.35 -26.69 -3.85
N TYR A 44 3.53 -26.10 -4.05
CA TYR A 44 3.77 -24.67 -3.82
C TYR A 44 2.86 -23.79 -4.69
N GLY A 45 2.69 -24.11 -5.98
CA GLY A 45 1.80 -23.37 -6.87
C GLY A 45 0.32 -23.44 -6.46
N GLN A 46 -0.13 -24.57 -5.90
CA GLN A 46 -1.49 -24.74 -5.39
C GLN A 46 -1.73 -23.96 -4.09
N GLU A 47 -0.77 -23.98 -3.18
CA GLU A 47 -0.82 -23.24 -1.91
C GLU A 47 -0.92 -21.73 -2.16
N ALA A 48 0.00 -21.17 -2.94
CA ALA A 48 -0.01 -19.75 -3.30
C ALA A 48 -1.32 -19.33 -4.01
N TYR A 49 -1.88 -20.19 -4.85
CA TYR A 49 -3.17 -19.92 -5.50
C TYR A 49 -4.35 -19.91 -4.51
N SER A 50 -4.32 -20.80 -3.52
CA SER A 50 -5.35 -20.89 -2.48
C SER A 50 -5.36 -19.65 -1.60
N GLU A 51 -4.19 -19.25 -1.09
CA GLU A 51 -4.01 -18.04 -0.26
C GLU A 51 -4.49 -16.78 -1.00
N MET A 52 -4.07 -16.62 -2.26
CA MET A 52 -4.51 -15.52 -3.12
C MET A 52 -6.03 -15.53 -3.37
N THR A 53 -6.66 -16.70 -3.39
CA THR A 53 -8.11 -16.79 -3.56
C THR A 53 -8.82 -16.33 -2.29
N GLN A 54 -8.33 -16.74 -1.12
CA GLN A 54 -8.88 -16.34 0.16
C GLN A 54 -8.89 -14.80 0.33
N ILE A 55 -7.78 -14.13 0.04
CA ILE A 55 -7.69 -12.65 0.16
C ILE A 55 -8.69 -11.96 -0.76
N LEU A 56 -8.82 -12.44 -2.01
CA LEU A 56 -9.75 -11.82 -2.95
C LEU A 56 -11.20 -12.00 -2.49
N ASP A 57 -11.55 -13.17 -1.97
CA ASP A 57 -12.88 -13.42 -1.43
C ASP A 57 -13.16 -12.54 -0.18
N GLU A 58 -12.16 -12.34 0.69
CA GLU A 58 -12.24 -11.41 1.82
C GLU A 58 -12.42 -9.96 1.34
N PHE A 59 -11.63 -9.52 0.37
CA PHE A 59 -11.74 -8.18 -0.23
C PHE A 59 -13.12 -7.93 -0.82
N GLU A 60 -13.61 -8.86 -1.64
CA GLU A 60 -14.95 -8.76 -2.22
C GLU A 60 -16.03 -8.73 -1.14
N THR A 61 -15.85 -9.49 -0.06
CA THR A 61 -16.77 -9.51 1.09
C THR A 61 -16.82 -8.14 1.75
N PHE A 62 -15.67 -7.57 2.11
CA PHE A 62 -15.61 -6.25 2.75
C PHE A 62 -16.13 -5.12 1.85
N GLN A 63 -15.87 -5.20 0.54
CA GLN A 63 -16.39 -4.25 -0.44
C GLN A 63 -17.91 -4.26 -0.59
N LYS A 64 -18.55 -5.42 -0.36
CA LYS A 64 -20.01 -5.60 -0.44
C LYS A 64 -20.72 -5.39 0.90
N MET A 65 -20.00 -5.23 2.02
CA MET A 65 -20.60 -4.97 3.33
C MET A 65 -21.32 -3.61 3.36
N GLU A 66 -22.61 -3.66 3.67
CA GLU A 66 -23.44 -2.48 3.89
C GLU A 66 -23.22 -1.87 5.28
N GLY A 67 -23.44 -0.56 5.42
CA GLY A 67 -23.35 0.15 6.71
C GLY A 67 -21.93 0.53 7.15
N LEU A 68 -20.90 0.16 6.39
CA LEU A 68 -19.51 0.60 6.61
C LEU A 68 -19.21 1.91 5.86
N THR A 69 -18.47 2.81 6.51
CA THR A 69 -17.84 3.94 5.81
C THR A 69 -16.64 3.47 4.99
N GLU A 70 -16.20 4.30 4.03
CA GLU A 70 -14.99 4.02 3.23
C GLU A 70 -13.76 3.80 4.12
N GLU A 71 -13.60 4.59 5.16
CA GLU A 71 -12.52 4.46 6.16
C GLU A 71 -12.56 3.13 6.90
N GLN A 72 -13.73 2.74 7.40
CA GLN A 72 -13.90 1.47 8.11
C GLN A 72 -13.58 0.29 7.20
N ARG A 73 -14.02 0.38 5.95
CA ARG A 73 -13.78 -0.66 4.96
C ARG A 73 -12.30 -0.74 4.58
N ASN A 74 -11.65 0.40 4.29
CA ASN A 74 -10.21 0.45 4.04
C ASN A 74 -9.40 -0.12 5.20
N SER A 75 -9.85 0.09 6.44
CA SER A 75 -9.22 -0.51 7.62
C SER A 75 -9.34 -2.04 7.64
N LEU A 76 -10.50 -2.61 7.29
CA LEU A 76 -10.67 -4.07 7.17
C LEU A 76 -9.84 -4.67 6.03
N LEU A 77 -9.79 -3.99 4.88
CA LEU A 77 -8.96 -4.37 3.75
C LEU A 77 -7.48 -4.41 4.13
N ALA A 78 -6.99 -3.38 4.85
CA ALA A 78 -5.62 -3.32 5.33
C ALA A 78 -5.31 -4.46 6.33
N GLN A 79 -6.24 -4.79 7.23
CA GLN A 79 -6.07 -5.91 8.17
C GLN A 79 -5.97 -7.26 7.47
N SER A 80 -6.78 -7.49 6.42
CA SER A 80 -6.70 -8.70 5.59
C SER A 80 -5.35 -8.81 4.88
N LEU A 81 -4.85 -7.70 4.35
CA LEU A 81 -3.52 -7.64 3.75
C LEU A 81 -2.40 -7.91 4.76
N ASP A 82 -2.51 -7.39 5.98
CA ASP A 82 -1.51 -7.64 7.03
C ASP A 82 -1.50 -9.10 7.45
N HIS A 83 -2.67 -9.73 7.58
CA HIS A 83 -2.75 -11.17 7.85
C HIS A 83 -2.12 -12.01 6.73
N PHE A 84 -2.31 -11.60 5.47
CA PHE A 84 -1.68 -12.27 4.33
C PHE A 84 -0.15 -12.13 4.35
N LYS A 85 0.38 -10.95 4.70
CA LYS A 85 1.83 -10.74 4.79
C LYS A 85 2.50 -11.65 5.82
N ASP A 86 1.80 -11.96 6.90
CA ASP A 86 2.28 -12.91 7.92
C ASP A 86 2.42 -14.34 7.39
N GLN A 87 1.74 -14.66 6.28
CA GLN A 87 1.79 -15.97 5.63
C GLN A 87 2.86 -16.07 4.53
N MET A 88 3.30 -14.94 3.97
CA MET A 88 4.34 -14.91 2.93
C MET A 88 5.71 -15.37 3.46
N SER A 89 6.43 -16.16 2.66
CA SER A 89 7.79 -16.59 3.00
C SER A 89 8.82 -15.45 2.86
N ASP A 90 9.89 -15.50 3.66
CA ASP A 90 10.98 -14.51 3.60
C ASP A 90 11.63 -14.43 2.21
N HIS A 91 11.75 -15.57 1.52
CA HIS A 91 12.31 -15.62 0.17
C HIS A 91 11.45 -14.84 -0.85
N GLU A 92 10.11 -14.94 -0.74
CA GLU A 92 9.21 -14.16 -1.59
C GLU A 92 9.30 -12.67 -1.30
N LYS A 93 9.31 -12.31 -0.01
CA LYS A 93 9.47 -10.92 0.43
C LYS A 93 10.75 -10.31 -0.15
N ASP A 94 11.88 -11.01 -0.03
CA ASP A 94 13.19 -10.57 -0.55
C ASP A 94 13.23 -10.44 -2.08
N SER A 95 12.62 -11.40 -2.80
CA SER A 95 12.63 -11.41 -4.26
C SER A 95 11.85 -10.21 -4.83
N PHE A 96 10.66 -9.95 -4.30
CA PHE A 96 9.85 -8.82 -4.75
C PHE A 96 10.40 -7.47 -4.26
N ALA A 97 11.03 -7.42 -3.09
CA ALA A 97 11.73 -6.23 -2.62
C ALA A 97 12.84 -5.79 -3.58
N LYS A 98 13.67 -6.71 -4.06
CA LYS A 98 14.71 -6.40 -5.06
C LYS A 98 14.13 -5.83 -6.36
N SER A 99 13.01 -6.39 -6.83
CA SER A 99 12.34 -5.84 -8.02
C SER A 99 11.83 -4.41 -7.80
N CYS A 100 11.35 -4.10 -6.60
CA CYS A 100 10.89 -2.77 -6.25
C CYS A 100 12.05 -1.78 -6.07
N GLU A 101 13.17 -2.22 -5.49
CA GLU A 101 14.39 -1.41 -5.34
C GLU A 101 14.89 -0.87 -6.69
N ASP A 102 14.95 -1.74 -7.71
CA ASP A 102 15.37 -1.34 -9.06
C ASP A 102 14.44 -0.29 -9.68
N GLU A 103 13.12 -0.42 -9.47
CA GLU A 103 12.12 0.50 -10.03
C GLU A 103 12.08 1.83 -9.28
N TYR A 104 12.22 1.80 -7.97
CA TYR A 104 12.24 2.98 -7.08
C TYR A 104 13.68 3.47 -6.84
N LYS A 105 14.59 3.13 -7.75
CA LYS A 105 16.00 3.51 -7.68
C LYS A 105 16.15 5.01 -7.51
N GLY A 106 16.96 5.38 -6.52
CA GLY A 106 17.21 6.77 -6.14
C GLY A 106 16.30 7.31 -5.03
N ILE A 107 15.20 6.65 -4.71
CA ILE A 107 14.36 6.97 -3.55
C ILE A 107 14.12 5.79 -2.61
N TRP A 108 14.42 4.54 -3.02
CA TRP A 108 14.18 3.32 -2.23
C TRP A 108 14.74 3.40 -0.80
N GLU A 109 16.03 3.70 -0.67
CA GLU A 109 16.72 3.86 0.64
C GLU A 109 16.15 5.00 1.50
N SER A 110 15.43 5.93 0.87
CA SER A 110 14.78 7.00 1.60
C SER A 110 13.39 6.62 2.08
N LEU A 111 12.78 5.52 1.62
CA LEU A 111 11.45 5.07 2.06
C LEU A 111 11.50 4.52 3.49
N ASP A 112 10.37 4.61 4.19
CA ASP A 112 10.18 3.88 5.45
C ASP A 112 10.14 2.36 5.20
N GLY A 113 10.55 1.55 6.19
CA GLY A 113 10.59 0.10 6.06
C GLY A 113 9.23 -0.51 5.74
N ASP A 114 8.16 -0.02 6.38
CA ASP A 114 6.80 -0.49 6.11
C ASP A 114 6.39 -0.13 4.66
N SER A 115 6.82 1.03 4.16
CA SER A 115 6.56 1.45 2.78
C SER A 115 7.25 0.56 1.74
N GLN A 116 8.48 0.12 2.01
CA GLN A 116 9.21 -0.83 1.16
C GLN A 116 8.49 -2.19 1.14
N GLU A 117 8.01 -2.64 2.31
CA GLU A 117 7.23 -3.87 2.42
C GLU A 117 5.91 -3.76 1.63
N PHE A 118 5.18 -2.65 1.76
CA PHE A 118 3.92 -2.44 1.03
C PHE A 118 4.10 -2.49 -0.49
N LEU A 119 5.17 -1.87 -1.01
CA LEU A 119 5.51 -1.96 -2.44
C LEU A 119 5.80 -3.40 -2.88
N SER A 120 6.53 -4.14 -2.05
CA SER A 120 6.90 -5.53 -2.32
C SER A 120 5.66 -6.44 -2.31
N THR A 121 4.76 -6.27 -1.34
CA THR A 121 3.47 -6.97 -1.28
C THR A 121 2.60 -6.61 -2.49
N ALA A 122 2.51 -5.34 -2.87
CA ALA A 122 1.76 -4.91 -4.05
C ALA A 122 2.28 -5.58 -5.34
N ARG A 123 3.61 -5.69 -5.47
CA ARG A 123 4.26 -6.37 -6.60
C ARG A 123 3.93 -7.87 -6.62
N TYR A 124 4.00 -8.54 -5.48
CA TYR A 124 3.62 -9.94 -5.36
C TYR A 124 2.15 -10.18 -5.74
N LEU A 125 1.24 -9.43 -5.13
CA LEU A 125 -0.20 -9.49 -5.41
C LEU A 125 -0.48 -9.26 -6.90
N GLY A 126 0.16 -8.26 -7.51
CA GLY A 126 0.01 -7.96 -8.93
C GLY A 126 0.48 -9.10 -9.83
N TYR A 127 1.64 -9.70 -9.52
CA TYR A 127 2.14 -10.87 -10.23
C TYR A 127 1.17 -12.05 -10.12
N ALA A 128 0.74 -12.38 -8.91
CA ALA A 128 -0.13 -13.51 -8.67
C ALA A 128 -1.53 -13.30 -9.30
N LEU A 129 -2.08 -12.09 -9.30
CA LEU A 129 -3.34 -11.77 -10.00
C LEU A 129 -3.22 -11.90 -11.52
N ARG A 130 -2.11 -11.45 -12.11
CA ARG A 130 -1.83 -11.64 -13.54
C ARG A 130 -1.79 -13.11 -13.91
N MET A 131 -1.17 -13.94 -13.07
CA MET A 131 -1.11 -15.38 -13.26
C MET A 131 -2.49 -16.05 -13.20
N ARG A 132 -3.48 -15.44 -12.54
CA ARG A 132 -4.90 -15.87 -12.58
C ARG A 132 -5.64 -15.45 -13.85
N GLY A 133 -5.10 -14.49 -14.61
CA GLY A 133 -5.64 -14.00 -15.88
C GLY A 133 -6.83 -13.04 -15.78
N ARG A 134 -7.53 -12.99 -14.63
CA ARG A 134 -8.57 -12.00 -14.28
C ARG A 134 -8.64 -11.87 -12.76
N GLY A 135 -8.94 -10.68 -12.25
CA GLY A 135 -9.12 -10.48 -10.82
C GLY A 135 -9.44 -9.02 -10.46
N ASN A 136 -9.88 -8.84 -9.22
CA ASN A 136 -10.02 -7.54 -8.59
C ASN A 136 -8.64 -7.09 -8.10
N TYR A 137 -8.07 -6.05 -8.72
CA TYR A 137 -6.77 -5.48 -8.34
C TYR A 137 -6.84 -4.47 -7.19
N ALA A 138 -7.98 -4.39 -6.49
CA ALA A 138 -8.13 -3.55 -5.31
C ALA A 138 -7.06 -3.81 -4.22
N PRO A 139 -6.64 -5.07 -3.92
CA PRO A 139 -5.56 -5.33 -2.97
C PRO A 139 -4.23 -4.67 -3.36
N VAL A 140 -3.87 -4.74 -4.65
CA VAL A 140 -2.65 -4.13 -5.19
C VAL A 140 -2.70 -2.61 -5.03
N ILE A 141 -3.83 -2.01 -5.41
CA ILE A 141 -4.04 -0.57 -5.28
C ILE A 141 -4.00 -0.14 -3.82
N ASN A 142 -4.58 -0.93 -2.91
CA ASN A 142 -4.63 -0.59 -1.49
C ASN A 142 -3.22 -0.55 -0.89
N GLU A 143 -2.39 -1.57 -1.14
CA GLU A 143 -0.98 -1.56 -0.71
C GLU A 143 -0.21 -0.36 -1.28
N MET A 144 -0.41 -0.03 -2.57
CA MET A 144 0.19 1.18 -3.16
C MET A 144 -0.26 2.47 -2.46
N CYS A 145 -1.54 2.57 -2.08
CA CYS A 145 -2.07 3.72 -1.35
C CYS A 145 -1.48 3.82 0.06
N ARG A 146 -1.29 2.68 0.74
CA ARG A 146 -0.66 2.62 2.07
C ARG A 146 0.76 3.16 2.07
N VAL A 147 1.51 3.05 0.97
CA VAL A 147 2.84 3.66 0.83
C VAL A 147 2.75 5.17 1.07
N PHE A 148 1.88 5.87 0.34
CA PHE A 148 1.75 7.32 0.47
C PHE A 148 1.24 7.75 1.86
N GLU A 149 0.25 7.05 2.38
CA GLU A 149 -0.28 7.29 3.71
C GLU A 149 0.81 7.11 4.79
N ASN A 150 1.60 6.04 4.72
CA ASN A 150 2.66 5.74 5.67
C ASN A 150 3.77 6.77 5.63
N GLU A 151 4.20 7.17 4.44
CA GLU A 151 5.22 8.19 4.24
C GLU A 151 4.82 9.53 4.89
N LEU A 152 3.57 9.98 4.70
CA LEU A 152 3.04 11.16 5.38
C LEU A 152 3.02 10.97 6.90
N LYS A 153 2.46 9.85 7.38
CA LYS A 153 2.31 9.57 8.82
C LYS A 153 3.65 9.51 9.53
N LYS A 154 4.57 8.68 9.06
CA LYS A 154 5.84 8.41 9.73
C LYS A 154 6.77 9.62 9.70
N LYS A 155 6.84 10.32 8.56
CA LYS A 155 7.86 11.36 8.36
C LYS A 155 7.41 12.77 8.73
N ILE A 156 6.11 13.00 8.88
CA ILE A 156 5.57 14.30 9.27
C ILE A 156 4.71 14.15 10.52
N TYR A 157 3.59 13.43 10.42
CA TYR A 157 2.52 13.61 11.40
C TYR A 157 2.78 12.93 12.74
N ASN A 158 3.38 11.74 12.78
CA ASN A 158 3.60 11.02 14.03
C ASN A 158 4.49 11.82 14.99
N ASP A 159 5.64 12.27 14.50
CA ASP A 159 6.58 13.06 15.28
C ASP A 159 6.02 14.43 15.63
N TYR A 160 5.37 15.09 14.66
CA TYR A 160 4.69 16.35 14.89
C TYR A 160 3.65 16.23 16.01
N ILE A 161 2.74 15.25 15.95
CA ILE A 161 1.70 15.02 16.97
C ILE A 161 2.33 14.76 18.34
N VAL A 162 3.41 13.97 18.41
CA VAL A 162 4.15 13.73 19.67
C VAL A 162 4.69 15.05 20.23
N GLN A 163 5.34 15.89 19.42
CA GLN A 163 5.84 17.19 19.87
C GLN A 163 4.71 18.10 20.36
N MET A 164 3.55 18.07 19.70
CA MET A 164 2.39 18.86 20.10
C MET A 164 1.80 18.44 21.44
N THR A 165 2.05 17.22 21.91
CA THR A 165 1.63 16.81 23.26
C THR A 165 2.29 17.62 24.37
N GLN A 166 3.48 18.17 24.11
CA GLN A 166 4.25 18.95 25.10
C GLN A 166 3.95 20.45 25.04
N LYS A 167 3.21 20.90 24.02
CA LYS A 167 2.88 22.31 23.82
C LYS A 167 1.48 22.64 24.31
N GLN A 168 1.31 23.85 24.82
CA GLN A 168 0.00 24.46 25.02
C GLN A 168 -0.33 25.32 23.80
N VAL A 169 -1.17 24.80 22.91
CA VAL A 169 -1.58 25.51 21.70
C VAL A 169 -3.01 25.99 21.86
N VAL A 170 -3.18 27.31 21.73
CA VAL A 170 -4.48 27.94 21.60
C VAL A 170 -4.79 27.98 20.11
N ASP A 171 -5.74 27.15 19.68
CA ASP A 171 -6.16 27.08 18.28
C ASP A 171 -7.69 27.16 18.17
N MET A 172 -8.17 28.21 17.51
CA MET A 172 -9.58 28.43 17.25
C MET A 172 -10.03 27.97 15.86
N ASP A 173 -9.11 27.48 15.03
CA ASP A 173 -9.44 26.95 13.71
C ASP A 173 -10.14 25.59 13.84
N SER A 174 -11.35 25.47 13.29
CA SER A 174 -12.08 24.20 13.27
C SER A 174 -11.47 23.19 12.30
N ASN A 175 -10.71 23.66 11.30
CA ASN A 175 -10.09 22.77 10.33
C ASN A 175 -8.98 21.92 10.96
N THR A 176 -8.44 22.30 12.12
CA THR A 176 -7.40 21.56 12.83
C THR A 176 -7.95 20.56 13.85
N GLU A 177 -9.26 20.32 13.87
CA GLU A 177 -9.90 19.38 14.80
C GLU A 177 -9.32 17.95 14.73
N PRO A 178 -8.95 17.41 13.56
CA PRO A 178 -8.28 16.11 13.49
C PRO A 178 -6.94 16.09 14.24
N ILE A 179 -6.13 17.16 14.09
CA ILE A 179 -4.86 17.30 14.82
C ILE A 179 -5.12 17.44 16.33
N LYS A 180 -6.08 18.28 16.73
CA LYS A 180 -6.49 18.46 18.14
C LYS A 180 -6.88 17.13 18.77
N THR A 181 -7.70 16.36 18.06
CA THR A 181 -8.17 15.03 18.48
C THR A 181 -6.99 14.07 18.61
N ALA A 182 -6.11 14.03 17.62
CA ALA A 182 -4.92 13.19 17.61
C ALA A 182 -3.99 13.50 18.80
N VAL A 183 -3.68 14.78 19.06
CA VAL A 183 -2.87 15.21 20.21
C VAL A 183 -3.54 14.83 21.53
N SER A 184 -4.85 15.04 21.67
CA SER A 184 -5.61 14.68 22.87
C SER A 184 -5.61 13.17 23.14
N LYS A 185 -5.79 12.35 22.10
CA LYS A 185 -5.71 10.89 22.19
C LYS A 185 -4.30 10.42 22.53
N LYS A 186 -3.27 10.98 21.87
CA LYS A 186 -1.87 10.66 22.15
C LYS A 186 -1.46 10.98 23.58
N LYS A 187 -1.89 12.12 24.15
CA LYS A 187 -1.71 12.45 25.58
C LYS A 187 -2.30 11.41 26.53
N LYS A 188 -3.34 10.70 26.11
CA LYS A 188 -4.01 9.65 26.89
C LYS A 188 -3.50 8.24 26.56
N ASN A 189 -2.38 8.12 25.83
CA ASN A 189 -1.85 6.86 25.32
C ASN A 189 -2.90 6.05 24.54
N LYS A 190 -3.76 6.75 23.77
CA LYS A 190 -4.75 6.12 22.88
C LYS A 190 -4.32 6.27 21.44
N ASP A 191 -4.67 5.27 20.64
CA ASP A 191 -4.50 5.32 19.19
C ASP A 191 -5.34 6.44 18.59
N TYR A 192 -4.78 7.07 17.57
CA TYR A 192 -5.41 8.16 16.85
C TYR A 192 -5.32 7.91 15.36
N PHE A 193 -6.17 8.62 14.63
CA PHE A 193 -6.25 8.55 13.19
C PHE A 193 -6.39 9.97 12.66
N ILE A 194 -5.65 10.24 11.59
CA ILE A 194 -5.78 11.42 10.72
C ILE A 194 -5.81 10.82 9.32
N SER A 195 -6.82 11.16 8.52
CA SER A 195 -6.94 10.63 7.16
C SER A 195 -5.87 11.21 6.24
N ASP A 196 -5.58 10.50 5.15
CA ASP A 196 -4.75 10.98 4.06
C ASP A 196 -5.26 12.32 3.49
N THR A 197 -6.57 12.45 3.29
CA THR A 197 -7.19 13.73 2.86
C THR A 197 -6.92 14.84 3.85
N GLU A 198 -7.09 14.60 5.16
CA GLU A 198 -6.81 15.60 6.20
C GLU A 198 -5.34 16.01 6.19
N MET A 199 -4.43 15.04 6.11
CA MET A 199 -2.99 15.29 6.01
C MET A 199 -2.65 16.17 4.78
N VAL A 200 -3.16 15.83 3.60
CA VAL A 200 -2.91 16.62 2.38
C VAL A 200 -3.50 18.04 2.50
N CYS A 201 -4.72 18.18 3.04
CA CYS A 201 -5.34 19.49 3.28
C CYS A 201 -4.49 20.37 4.22
N PHE A 202 -3.89 19.78 5.27
CA PHE A 202 -3.02 20.53 6.16
C PHE A 202 -1.76 21.03 5.47
N ILE A 203 -1.15 20.20 4.61
CA ILE A 203 0.01 20.59 3.78
C ILE A 203 -0.36 21.71 2.82
N GLU A 204 -1.50 21.58 2.12
CA GLU A 204 -2.00 22.57 1.17
C GLU A 204 -2.24 23.94 1.81
N ALA A 205 -2.68 23.97 3.07
CA ALA A 205 -2.93 25.22 3.79
C ALA A 205 -1.65 25.97 4.20
N LEU A 206 -0.49 25.31 4.32
CA LEU A 206 0.74 25.87 4.91
C LEU A 206 1.24 27.18 4.30
N PRO A 207 1.19 27.41 2.97
CA PRO A 207 1.61 28.68 2.38
C PRO A 207 0.85 29.88 2.94
N SER A 208 -0.44 29.73 3.21
CA SER A 208 -1.32 30.79 3.69
C SER A 208 -1.14 31.12 5.18
N VAL A 209 -0.55 30.19 5.94
CA VAL A 209 -0.38 30.31 7.40
C VAL A 209 0.79 31.23 7.72
N LYS A 210 0.57 32.24 8.57
CA LYS A 210 1.64 33.14 9.02
C LYS A 210 2.36 32.53 10.22
N ASN A 211 3.70 32.58 10.20
CA ASN A 211 4.54 32.00 11.27
C ASN A 211 4.28 32.59 12.68
N ASN A 212 3.71 33.80 12.76
CA ASN A 212 3.41 34.47 14.02
C ASN A 212 2.00 34.16 14.57
N GLN A 213 1.19 33.35 13.87
CA GLN A 213 -0.08 32.88 14.38
C GLN A 213 0.13 31.79 15.44
N SER A 214 -0.74 31.74 16.44
CA SER A 214 -0.89 30.60 17.33
C SER A 214 -1.89 29.62 16.72
N GLY A 215 -1.53 28.34 16.62
CA GLY A 215 -2.41 27.30 16.10
C GLY A 215 -1.64 26.09 15.61
N TYR A 216 -2.33 24.97 15.39
CA TYR A 216 -1.68 23.72 14.99
C TYR A 216 -0.97 23.87 13.64
N LEU A 217 -1.60 24.46 12.62
CA LEU A 217 -0.95 24.62 11.31
C LEU A 217 0.28 25.54 11.34
N SER A 218 0.29 26.56 12.19
CA SER A 218 1.48 27.42 12.38
C SER A 218 2.62 26.63 13.01
N GLU A 219 2.32 25.80 14.01
CA GLU A 219 3.31 24.92 14.62
C GLU A 219 3.77 23.80 13.66
N LEU A 220 2.89 23.29 12.80
CA LEU A 220 3.25 22.33 11.75
C LEU A 220 4.21 22.95 10.74
N LYS A 221 3.93 24.19 10.30
CA LYS A 221 4.81 24.95 9.42
C LYS A 221 6.20 25.14 10.03
N LYS A 222 6.28 25.53 11.31
CA LYS A 222 7.55 25.69 12.03
C LYS A 222 8.29 24.37 12.17
N TYR A 223 7.58 23.29 12.51
CA TYR A 223 8.15 21.94 12.59
C TYR A 223 8.77 21.53 11.25
N LEU A 224 8.03 21.66 10.15
CA LEU A 224 8.51 21.32 8.81
C LEU A 224 9.74 22.16 8.41
N GLN A 225 9.77 23.45 8.76
CA GLN A 225 10.94 24.31 8.54
C GLN A 225 12.17 23.84 9.32
N ALA A 226 11.97 23.45 10.59
CA ALA A 226 13.05 22.93 11.44
C ALA A 226 13.59 21.60 10.91
N GLU A 227 12.72 20.73 10.42
CA GLU A 227 13.03 19.45 9.78
C GLU A 227 13.48 19.58 8.31
N LYS A 228 13.80 20.81 7.87
CA LYS A 228 14.35 21.13 6.54
C LYS A 228 13.47 20.71 5.36
N TRP A 229 12.16 20.67 5.55
CA TRP A 229 11.23 20.50 4.43
C TRP A 229 11.15 21.78 3.59
N ASP A 230 11.17 21.60 2.28
CA ASP A 230 10.80 22.62 1.33
C ASP A 230 9.27 22.73 1.27
N ILE A 231 8.72 23.64 2.08
CA ILE A 231 7.27 23.83 2.15
C ILE A 231 6.71 24.26 0.79
N GLN A 232 7.42 25.06 -0.01
CA GLN A 232 6.91 25.50 -1.30
C GLN A 232 6.74 24.32 -2.26
N LYS A 233 7.72 23.41 -2.29
CA LYS A 233 7.62 22.18 -3.07
C LYS A 233 6.56 21.22 -2.51
N LEU A 234 6.54 21.02 -1.20
CA LEU A 234 5.62 20.09 -0.52
C LEU A 234 4.14 20.51 -0.65
N SER A 235 3.87 21.82 -0.66
CA SER A 235 2.53 22.40 -0.78
C SER A 235 2.22 22.95 -2.18
N ASP A 236 3.00 22.53 -3.19
CA ASP A 236 2.76 22.90 -4.58
C ASP A 236 1.34 22.47 -5.01
N SER A 237 0.60 23.40 -5.64
CA SER A 237 -0.81 23.17 -6.00
C SER A 237 -1.02 22.02 -7.00
N GLN A 238 -0.05 21.76 -7.88
CA GLN A 238 -0.15 20.64 -8.81
C GLN A 238 0.10 19.32 -8.07
N TYR A 239 1.04 19.30 -7.13
CA TYR A 239 1.28 18.16 -6.26
C TYR A 239 0.09 17.85 -5.34
N THR A 240 -0.43 18.81 -4.58
CA THR A 240 -1.56 18.58 -3.65
C THR A 240 -2.82 18.15 -4.40
N LYS A 241 -3.09 18.74 -5.58
CA LYS A 241 -4.17 18.28 -6.46
C LYS A 241 -3.93 16.85 -6.96
N SER A 242 -2.70 16.48 -7.26
CA SER A 242 -2.37 15.10 -7.66
C SER A 242 -2.55 14.12 -6.50
N ALA A 243 -2.21 14.53 -5.28
CA ALA A 243 -2.42 13.74 -4.07
C ALA A 243 -3.92 13.54 -3.77
N HIS A 244 -4.75 14.60 -3.82
CA HIS A 244 -6.21 14.46 -3.69
C HIS A 244 -6.80 13.53 -4.75
N ASN A 245 -6.42 13.72 -6.01
CA ASN A 245 -6.85 12.81 -7.09
C ASN A 245 -6.40 11.37 -6.86
N TYR A 246 -5.23 11.15 -6.27
CA TYR A 246 -4.73 9.82 -5.97
C TYR A 246 -5.57 9.15 -4.88
N ILE A 247 -5.91 9.90 -3.83
CA ILE A 247 -6.76 9.44 -2.74
C ILE A 247 -8.15 9.09 -3.29
N ASP A 248 -8.78 9.99 -4.03
CA ASP A 248 -10.15 9.79 -4.52
C ASP A 248 -10.25 8.64 -5.52
N ASN A 249 -9.38 8.62 -6.54
CA ASN A 249 -9.52 7.70 -7.68
C ASN A 249 -8.87 6.33 -7.46
N TYR A 250 -8.08 6.16 -6.39
CA TYR A 250 -7.44 4.88 -6.07
C TYR A 250 -7.78 4.42 -4.66
N ARG A 251 -7.47 5.20 -3.63
CA ARG A 251 -7.64 4.79 -2.23
C ARG A 251 -9.11 4.61 -1.88
N ASN A 252 -9.93 5.65 -2.05
CA ASN A 252 -11.37 5.61 -1.76
C ASN A 252 -12.10 4.67 -2.73
N ASP A 253 -11.77 4.77 -4.01
CA ASP A 253 -12.27 3.89 -5.06
C ASP A 253 -12.02 2.40 -4.76
N SER A 254 -10.85 2.02 -4.23
CA SER A 254 -10.52 0.62 -3.89
C SER A 254 -11.39 0.05 -2.78
N ALA A 255 -12.05 0.91 -2.01
CA ALA A 255 -13.03 0.51 -1.00
C ALA A 255 -14.37 0.12 -1.65
N HIS A 256 -14.64 0.39 -2.92
CA HIS A 256 -15.95 0.08 -3.50
C HIS A 256 -15.96 -1.26 -4.24
N ALA A 257 -17.14 -1.88 -4.33
CA ALA A 257 -17.34 -3.20 -4.98
C ALA A 257 -17.10 -3.20 -6.50
N ASN A 258 -16.73 -2.07 -7.09
CA ASN A 258 -16.36 -2.00 -8.49
C ASN A 258 -15.01 -2.70 -8.67
N LEU A 259 -14.97 -3.70 -9.55
CA LEU A 259 -13.73 -4.40 -9.90
C LEU A 259 -12.68 -3.40 -10.36
N MET A 260 -11.55 -3.35 -9.65
CA MET A 260 -10.37 -2.65 -10.11
C MET A 260 -9.65 -3.52 -11.12
N ASP A 261 -9.47 -3.00 -12.34
CA ASP A 261 -8.75 -3.72 -13.38
C ASP A 261 -7.24 -3.51 -13.30
N GLU A 262 -6.51 -4.36 -14.01
CA GLU A 262 -5.05 -4.30 -14.11
C GLU A 262 -4.57 -2.94 -14.62
N LYS A 263 -5.26 -2.35 -15.61
CA LYS A 263 -4.90 -1.04 -16.18
C LYS A 263 -4.99 0.07 -15.14
N LYS A 264 -5.94 0.00 -14.22
CA LYS A 264 -6.07 0.96 -13.12
C LYS A 264 -4.99 0.74 -12.07
N ALA A 265 -4.63 -0.50 -11.77
CA ALA A 265 -3.49 -0.80 -10.90
C ALA A 265 -2.16 -0.28 -11.47
N GLU A 266 -1.89 -0.49 -12.76
CA GLU A 266 -0.70 0.06 -13.43
C GLU A 266 -0.68 1.60 -13.46
N LYS A 267 -1.85 2.22 -13.54
CA LYS A 267 -1.95 3.69 -13.41
C LYS A 267 -1.67 4.13 -11.98
N CYS A 268 -2.20 3.42 -10.99
CA CYS A 268 -1.94 3.68 -9.58
C CYS A 268 -0.44 3.63 -9.30
N ASP A 269 0.24 2.55 -9.68
CA ASP A 269 1.68 2.32 -9.52
C ASP A 269 2.53 3.52 -10.01
N ARG A 270 2.28 3.95 -11.25
CA ARG A 270 2.96 5.12 -11.84
C ARG A 270 2.68 6.41 -11.08
N GLN A 271 1.50 6.57 -10.50
CA GLN A 271 1.16 7.75 -9.69
C GLN A 271 1.78 7.66 -8.29
N THR A 272 1.82 6.47 -7.68
CA THR A 272 2.50 6.21 -6.41
C THR A 272 3.95 6.63 -6.52
N HIS A 273 4.69 6.14 -7.52
CA HIS A 273 6.08 6.53 -7.74
C HIS A 273 6.20 8.06 -7.84
N LYS A 274 5.39 8.73 -8.66
CA LYS A 274 5.46 10.19 -8.83
C LYS A 274 5.23 10.97 -7.54
N ILE A 275 4.17 10.62 -6.80
CA ILE A 275 3.78 11.32 -5.57
C ILE A 275 4.83 11.09 -4.48
N ILE A 276 5.26 9.84 -4.29
CA ILE A 276 6.30 9.50 -3.31
C ILE A 276 7.61 10.19 -3.66
N LYS A 277 8.05 10.16 -4.92
CA LYS A 277 9.27 10.83 -5.34
C LYS A 277 9.23 12.32 -5.04
N HIS A 278 8.13 13.00 -5.41
CA HIS A 278 7.97 14.42 -5.12
C HIS A 278 7.99 14.72 -3.62
N PHE A 279 7.33 13.87 -2.83
CA PHE A 279 7.33 13.95 -1.37
C PHE A 279 8.74 13.82 -0.78
N ILE A 280 9.46 12.76 -1.12
CA ILE A 280 10.83 12.49 -0.63
C ILE A 280 11.77 13.63 -1.01
N GLU A 281 11.75 14.07 -2.26
CA GLU A 281 12.58 15.18 -2.73
C GLU A 281 12.15 16.56 -2.20
N SER A 282 11.08 16.63 -1.40
CA SER A 282 10.70 17.84 -0.68
C SER A 282 11.41 17.96 0.67
N LYS A 283 12.18 16.97 1.09
CA LYS A 283 13.05 17.03 2.28
C LYS A 283 14.51 17.31 1.87
N LYS A 284 15.15 18.33 2.47
CA LYS A 284 16.51 18.79 2.15
C LYS A 284 17.58 18.29 3.12
#